data_AF-A0A3A5MH28-F1
#
_entry.id   AF-A0A3A5MH28-F1
#
_cell.length_a   1.000
_cell.length_b   1.000
_cell.length_c   1.000
_cell.angle_alpha   90.00
_cell.angle_beta   90.00
_cell.angle_gamma   90.00
#
_symmetry.space_group_name_H-M   'P 1'
#
loop_
_entity.id
_entity.type
_entity.pdbx_description
1 polymer ?
#
loop_
_entity_poly.entity_id
_entity_poly.type
_entity_poly.pdbx_seq_one_letter_code
_entity_poly.pdbx_strand_id
1 'polypeptide(L)'
;MPFAAATVLLIVLGGAAATSAAATTTDPLDDPLNQSIDSGQTVATDTAVLSRGHIDLGPRIIDGTFTLLVHDDAAKADAAAQSVWRQASQTVIQLTDAALLPVPEDPAYAFLGVPAGESVSVIPQTQNPDVAWVGWNTQDPEVMDTIDRGVTLSLAGVDGPGALVVYLQSGTFGEPEVLWDSRSTEPASVWVDVNTHTHANWVFTEPGVYLAEFRIDADLVDGSTASDTQSLRFAVGDATDPQAALDASLVSTESDAAADTADAADSTADTAAEPADEASSTTVILIAVIALVALLLIVGLTFVVLRGNRAKRLALAARATR
;
A
#
# COMPACT_ATOMS: atom_id res chain seq x y z
N MET A 1 -36.76 -20.48 -85.16
CA MET A 1 -35.51 -19.68 -85.24
C MET A 1 -35.47 -18.79 -83.99
N PRO A 2 -34.34 -18.69 -83.30
CA PRO A 2 -34.20 -18.55 -81.83
C PRO A 2 -34.14 -17.09 -81.36
N PHE A 3 -34.22 -16.80 -80.05
CA PHE A 3 -33.19 -16.22 -79.14
C PHE A 3 -33.97 -15.77 -77.87
N ALA A 4 -33.50 -15.70 -76.63
CA ALA A 4 -32.29 -16.08 -75.91
C ALA A 4 -32.69 -16.14 -74.41
N ALA A 5 -32.09 -17.02 -73.61
CA ALA A 5 -32.36 -17.14 -72.17
C ALA A 5 -31.32 -16.35 -71.37
N ALA A 6 -31.78 -15.56 -70.39
CA ALA A 6 -30.94 -14.93 -69.37
C ALA A 6 -31.30 -15.51 -67.99
N THR A 7 -30.30 -16.09 -67.33
CA THR A 7 -30.38 -16.62 -65.97
C THR A 7 -30.00 -15.52 -64.99
N VAL A 8 -30.88 -15.20 -64.04
CA VAL A 8 -30.55 -14.36 -62.87
C VAL A 8 -30.44 -15.28 -61.65
N LEU A 9 -29.27 -15.29 -61.04
CA LEU A 9 -28.96 -15.97 -59.78
C LEU A 9 -29.28 -15.00 -58.63
N LEU A 10 -30.29 -15.34 -57.81
CA LEU A 10 -30.59 -14.62 -56.57
C LEU A 10 -29.85 -15.31 -55.41
N ILE A 11 -28.95 -14.59 -54.75
CA ILE A 11 -28.22 -15.05 -53.56
C ILE A 11 -29.12 -14.85 -52.33
N VAL A 12 -29.28 -15.91 -51.54
CA VAL A 12 -29.99 -15.94 -50.26
C VAL A 12 -29.09 -15.32 -49.17
N LEU A 13 -29.53 -14.25 -48.53
CA LEU A 13 -28.95 -13.77 -47.27
C LEU A 13 -29.48 -14.62 -46.10
N GLY A 14 -28.61 -15.39 -45.47
CA GLY A 14 -28.89 -16.08 -44.21
C GLY A 14 -28.72 -15.12 -43.02
N GLY A 15 -29.75 -14.98 -42.20
CA GLY A 15 -29.69 -14.25 -40.94
C GLY A 15 -28.93 -15.04 -39.88
N ALA A 16 -27.91 -14.42 -39.28
CA ALA A 16 -27.30 -14.90 -38.05
C ALA A 16 -28.02 -14.23 -36.86
N ALA A 17 -28.67 -15.03 -36.03
CA ALA A 17 -29.23 -14.60 -34.77
C ALA A 17 -28.08 -14.26 -33.80
N ALA A 18 -27.99 -13.01 -33.38
CA ALA A 18 -27.12 -12.60 -32.28
C ALA A 18 -27.77 -13.04 -30.96
N THR A 19 -27.21 -14.05 -30.32
CA THR A 19 -27.46 -14.32 -28.90
C THR A 19 -26.82 -13.20 -28.08
N SER A 20 -27.66 -12.29 -27.56
CA SER A 20 -27.25 -11.32 -26.56
C SER A 20 -26.85 -12.06 -25.28
N ALA A 21 -25.57 -12.01 -24.93
CA ALA A 21 -25.11 -12.38 -23.60
C ALA A 21 -25.77 -11.42 -22.59
N ALA A 22 -26.51 -11.99 -21.64
CA ALA A 22 -27.08 -11.23 -20.54
C ALA A 22 -25.93 -10.65 -19.71
N ALA A 23 -25.85 -9.33 -19.61
CA ALA A 23 -25.02 -8.67 -18.62
C ALA A 23 -25.58 -9.04 -17.24
N THR A 24 -24.78 -9.75 -16.43
CA THR A 24 -25.07 -9.94 -15.02
C THR A 24 -25.05 -8.58 -14.35
N THR A 25 -26.22 -8.10 -13.91
CA THR A 25 -26.33 -6.91 -13.08
C THR A 25 -25.79 -7.26 -11.70
N THR A 26 -24.61 -6.73 -11.34
CA THR A 26 -24.17 -6.70 -9.95
C THR A 26 -25.16 -5.85 -9.15
N ASP A 27 -25.63 -6.36 -8.01
CA ASP A 27 -26.45 -5.59 -7.08
C ASP A 27 -25.63 -4.36 -6.64
N PRO A 28 -26.18 -3.13 -6.60
CA PRO A 28 -25.49 -1.98 -6.03
C PRO A 28 -25.03 -2.17 -4.58
N LEU A 29 -25.55 -3.19 -3.87
CA LEU A 29 -25.09 -3.63 -2.56
C LEU A 29 -23.85 -4.56 -2.60
N ASP A 30 -23.49 -5.09 -3.77
CA ASP A 30 -22.31 -5.95 -4.03
C ASP A 30 -21.11 -5.14 -4.56
N ASP A 31 -20.96 -3.86 -4.19
CA ASP A 31 -19.71 -3.15 -4.41
C ASP A 31 -18.63 -3.82 -3.54
N PRO A 32 -17.56 -4.38 -4.14
CA PRO A 32 -16.52 -5.06 -3.38
C PRO A 32 -15.76 -4.09 -2.46
N LEU A 33 -15.80 -2.77 -2.73
CA LEU A 33 -15.24 -1.72 -1.87
C LEU A 33 -16.15 -1.33 -0.69
N ASN A 34 -17.41 -1.77 -0.67
CA ASN A 34 -18.31 -1.44 0.44
C ASN A 34 -18.07 -2.40 1.61
N GLN A 35 -17.07 -2.10 2.45
CA GLN A 35 -16.75 -2.87 3.63
C GLN A 35 -17.50 -2.35 4.87
N SER A 36 -17.89 -3.28 5.75
CA SER A 36 -18.36 -2.97 7.10
C SER A 36 -17.75 -3.98 8.07
N ILE A 37 -17.03 -3.47 9.07
CA ILE A 37 -16.35 -4.28 10.08
C ILE A 37 -17.23 -4.34 11.32
N ASP A 38 -17.62 -5.55 11.72
CA ASP A 38 -18.33 -5.79 12.96
C ASP A 38 -17.33 -5.85 14.13
N SER A 39 -17.60 -5.11 15.21
CA SER A 39 -16.69 -5.01 16.36
C SER A 39 -16.50 -6.34 17.09
N GLY A 40 -17.44 -7.27 16.95
CA GLY A 40 -17.41 -8.61 17.52
C GLY A 40 -16.66 -9.64 16.67
N GLN A 41 -16.10 -9.28 15.51
CA GLN A 41 -15.32 -10.21 14.70
C GLN A 41 -14.16 -10.81 15.50
N THR A 42 -13.94 -12.11 15.37
CA THR A 42 -12.91 -12.80 16.17
C THR A 42 -11.52 -12.53 15.63
N VAL A 43 -10.52 -12.50 16.53
CA VAL A 43 -9.11 -12.62 16.14
C VAL A 43 -8.76 -14.11 16.12
N ALA A 44 -8.59 -14.65 14.92
CA ALA A 44 -8.14 -16.01 14.68
C ALA A 44 -6.67 -16.18 15.12
N THR A 45 -6.36 -17.35 15.69
CA THR A 45 -5.03 -17.69 16.20
C THR A 45 -4.42 -18.89 15.47
N ASP A 46 -5.20 -19.55 14.64
CA ASP A 46 -4.78 -20.57 13.69
C ASP A 46 -4.00 -19.96 12.53
N THR A 47 -3.14 -20.78 11.94
CA THR A 47 -2.42 -20.46 10.74
C THR A 47 -3.34 -20.47 9.51
N ALA A 48 -3.18 -19.50 8.61
CA ALA A 48 -3.95 -19.40 7.39
C ALA A 48 -3.09 -19.10 6.15
N VAL A 49 -3.48 -19.69 5.02
CA VAL A 49 -2.94 -19.34 3.69
C VAL A 49 -4.09 -18.77 2.88
N LEU A 50 -3.98 -17.51 2.49
CA LEU A 50 -5.00 -16.75 1.76
C LEU A 50 -4.52 -16.57 0.32
N SER A 51 -5.10 -17.32 -0.61
CA SER A 51 -4.74 -17.24 -2.03
C SER A 51 -5.68 -16.38 -2.89
N ARG A 52 -6.84 -16.00 -2.33
CA ARG A 52 -7.90 -15.22 -2.97
C ARG A 52 -8.74 -14.51 -1.92
N GLY A 53 -9.57 -13.57 -2.37
CA GLY A 53 -10.54 -12.89 -1.54
C GLY A 53 -10.10 -11.49 -1.11
N HIS A 54 -10.97 -10.83 -0.35
CA HIS A 54 -10.78 -9.47 0.12
C HIS A 54 -9.96 -9.47 1.41
N ILE A 55 -8.79 -8.85 1.38
CA ILE A 55 -7.78 -8.92 2.44
C ILE A 55 -7.27 -7.51 2.70
N ASP A 56 -7.37 -7.03 3.93
CA ASP A 56 -6.91 -5.70 4.27
C ASP A 56 -5.96 -5.70 5.45
N LEU A 57 -4.95 -4.84 5.40
CA LEU A 57 -4.17 -4.46 6.57
C LEU A 57 -4.92 -3.41 7.36
N GLY A 58 -5.13 -3.64 8.65
CA GLY A 58 -5.82 -2.67 9.47
C GLY A 58 -5.37 -2.75 10.93
N PRO A 59 -5.37 -1.61 11.64
CA PRO A 59 -5.23 -1.64 13.07
C PRO A 59 -6.49 -2.22 13.71
N ARG A 60 -6.32 -2.80 14.90
CA ARG A 60 -7.39 -3.12 15.82
C ARG A 60 -6.91 -2.88 17.25
N ILE A 61 -7.83 -2.60 18.16
CA ILE A 61 -7.52 -2.57 19.59
C ILE A 61 -7.88 -3.93 20.20
N ILE A 62 -6.89 -4.65 20.69
CA ILE A 62 -7.06 -5.94 21.37
C ILE A 62 -6.61 -5.78 22.81
N ASP A 63 -7.53 -5.94 23.75
CA ASP A 63 -7.26 -5.81 25.19
C ASP A 63 -6.54 -4.50 25.53
N GLY A 64 -6.93 -3.40 24.87
CA GLY A 64 -6.33 -2.06 25.01
C GLY A 64 -5.01 -1.85 24.27
N THR A 65 -4.56 -2.81 23.48
CA THR A 65 -3.34 -2.74 22.68
C THR A 65 -3.67 -2.46 21.22
N PHE A 66 -3.08 -1.40 20.66
CA PHE A 66 -3.15 -1.11 19.22
C PHE A 66 -2.28 -2.12 18.45
N THR A 67 -2.87 -2.86 17.53
CA THR A 67 -2.21 -3.98 16.85
C THR A 67 -2.55 -3.96 15.36
N LEU A 68 -1.54 -4.06 14.50
CA LEU A 68 -1.71 -4.24 13.06
C LEU A 68 -2.06 -5.71 12.78
N LEU A 69 -3.14 -5.95 12.04
CA LEU A 69 -3.62 -7.28 11.73
C LEU A 69 -3.96 -7.40 10.25
N VAL A 70 -4.19 -8.63 9.83
CA VAL A 70 -4.77 -8.95 8.51
C VAL A 70 -6.25 -9.20 8.70
N HIS A 71 -7.10 -8.38 8.11
CA HIS A 71 -8.53 -8.66 7.99
C HIS A 71 -8.75 -9.61 6.81
N ASP A 72 -9.29 -10.79 7.09
CA ASP A 72 -9.72 -11.78 6.10
C ASP A 72 -11.23 -11.69 5.95
N ASP A 73 -11.69 -10.99 4.92
CA ASP A 73 -13.11 -10.73 4.68
C ASP A 73 -13.76 -11.85 3.86
N ALA A 74 -13.60 -13.08 4.34
CA ALA A 74 -14.09 -14.29 3.67
C ALA A 74 -15.60 -14.25 3.36
N ALA A 75 -16.40 -13.54 4.16
CA ALA A 75 -17.84 -13.40 3.94
C ALA A 75 -18.19 -12.69 2.62
N LYS A 76 -17.29 -11.89 2.06
CA LYS A 76 -17.45 -11.26 0.73
C LYS A 76 -17.40 -12.26 -0.41
N ALA A 77 -16.62 -13.34 -0.25
CA ALA A 77 -16.53 -14.41 -1.24
C ALA A 77 -17.56 -15.52 -1.00
N ASP A 78 -17.91 -15.79 0.26
CA ASP A 78 -18.89 -16.80 0.66
C ASP A 78 -19.68 -16.30 1.88
N ALA A 79 -20.96 -15.97 1.68
CA ALA A 79 -21.82 -15.46 2.76
C ALA A 79 -22.05 -16.46 3.92
N ALA A 80 -21.70 -17.75 3.75
CA ALA A 80 -21.71 -18.73 4.83
C ALA A 80 -20.39 -18.78 5.62
N ALA A 81 -19.32 -18.18 5.10
CA ALA A 81 -18.06 -18.01 5.81
C ALA A 81 -18.12 -16.83 6.79
N GLN A 82 -17.19 -16.82 7.73
CA GLN A 82 -17.06 -15.75 8.72
C GLN A 82 -15.81 -14.94 8.44
N SER A 83 -15.97 -13.61 8.32
CA SER A 83 -14.83 -12.70 8.27
C SER A 83 -14.16 -12.60 9.63
N VAL A 84 -12.82 -12.59 9.65
CA VAL A 84 -12.02 -12.62 10.87
C VAL A 84 -10.80 -11.71 10.75
N TRP A 85 -10.27 -11.30 11.89
CA TRP A 85 -8.94 -10.73 11.97
C TRP A 85 -7.92 -11.83 12.21
N ARG A 86 -6.74 -11.72 11.63
CA ARG A 86 -5.66 -12.71 11.74
C ARG A 86 -4.35 -12.04 12.12
N GLN A 87 -3.55 -12.76 12.90
CA GLN A 87 -2.18 -12.37 13.19
C GLN A 87 -1.35 -12.44 11.90
N ALA A 88 -0.64 -11.36 11.56
CA ALA A 88 0.24 -11.33 10.38
C ALA A 88 1.34 -12.41 10.46
N SER A 89 1.79 -12.74 11.69
CA SER A 89 2.75 -13.82 11.94
C SER A 89 2.25 -15.23 11.64
N GLN A 90 0.93 -15.42 11.55
CA GLN A 90 0.28 -16.71 11.30
C GLN A 90 -0.43 -16.74 9.94
N THR A 91 -0.25 -15.72 9.10
CA THR A 91 -0.97 -15.59 7.83
C THR A 91 0.01 -15.46 6.68
N VAL A 92 -0.20 -16.24 5.62
CA VAL A 92 0.50 -16.11 4.34
C VAL A 92 -0.48 -15.70 3.27
N ILE A 93 -0.15 -14.64 2.54
CA ILE A 93 -0.85 -14.27 1.31
C ILE A 93 -0.15 -14.99 0.16
N GLN A 94 -0.84 -15.94 -0.47
CA GLN A 94 -0.28 -16.72 -1.57
C GLN A 94 -0.70 -16.10 -2.91
N LEU A 95 0.28 -15.82 -3.77
CA LEU A 95 0.03 -15.47 -5.16
C LEU A 95 0.31 -16.70 -6.00
N THR A 96 -0.73 -17.29 -6.59
CA THR A 96 -0.57 -18.35 -7.59
C THR A 96 -0.13 -17.77 -8.93
N ASP A 97 0.18 -18.63 -9.90
CA ASP A 97 0.52 -18.18 -11.26
C ASP A 97 -0.65 -17.45 -11.95
N ALA A 98 -1.87 -17.49 -11.39
CA ALA A 98 -3.00 -16.65 -11.82
C ALA A 98 -2.74 -15.14 -11.63
N ALA A 99 -1.76 -14.76 -10.81
CA ALA A 99 -1.33 -13.38 -10.59
C ALA A 99 -0.32 -12.88 -11.64
N LEU A 100 0.16 -13.73 -12.55
CA LEU A 100 1.16 -13.33 -13.55
C LEU A 100 0.55 -12.40 -14.60
N LEU A 101 1.10 -11.20 -14.71
CA LEU A 101 0.78 -10.22 -15.74
C LEU A 101 2.05 -9.72 -16.43
N PRO A 102 2.00 -9.42 -17.73
CA PRO A 102 3.13 -8.78 -18.41
C PRO A 102 3.28 -7.33 -17.93
N VAL A 103 4.52 -6.88 -17.77
CA VAL A 103 4.83 -5.46 -17.56
C VAL A 103 4.29 -4.65 -18.74
N PRO A 104 3.50 -3.58 -18.50
CA PRO A 104 2.96 -2.77 -19.58
C PRO A 104 4.04 -2.16 -20.48
N GLU A 105 3.72 -2.03 -21.78
CA GLU A 105 4.60 -1.40 -22.79
C GLU A 105 4.74 0.12 -22.61
N ASP A 106 3.86 0.72 -21.80
CA ASP A 106 3.90 2.16 -21.53
C ASP A 106 5.15 2.51 -20.70
N PRO A 107 6.02 3.43 -21.17
CA PRO A 107 7.21 3.85 -20.43
C PRO A 107 6.94 4.37 -19.01
N ALA A 108 5.71 4.78 -18.70
CA ALA A 108 5.30 5.15 -17.34
C ALA A 108 5.52 4.02 -16.32
N TYR A 109 5.63 2.76 -16.74
CA TYR A 109 5.87 1.60 -15.87
C TYR A 109 7.36 1.22 -15.74
N ALA A 110 8.27 2.01 -16.33
CA ALA A 110 9.71 1.75 -16.23
C ALA A 110 10.23 1.72 -14.78
N PHE A 111 9.50 2.33 -13.82
CA PHE A 111 9.82 2.26 -12.40
C PHE A 111 9.82 0.83 -11.86
N LEU A 112 9.10 -0.13 -12.47
CA LEU A 112 9.14 -1.53 -12.06
C LEU A 112 10.54 -2.14 -12.22
N GLY A 113 11.38 -1.57 -13.09
CA GLY A 113 12.75 -2.05 -13.33
C GLY A 113 12.82 -3.42 -13.99
N VAL A 114 11.71 -3.86 -14.57
CA VAL A 114 11.58 -5.10 -15.36
C VAL A 114 11.23 -4.70 -16.81
N PRO A 115 11.83 -5.31 -17.83
CA PRO A 115 11.52 -4.99 -19.23
C PRO A 115 10.03 -5.17 -19.58
N ALA A 116 9.52 -4.31 -20.46
CA ALA A 116 8.15 -4.44 -20.96
C ALA A 116 7.91 -5.82 -21.59
N GLY A 117 6.72 -6.38 -21.35
CA GLY A 117 6.33 -7.70 -21.83
C GLY A 117 6.83 -8.88 -21.00
N GLU A 118 7.82 -8.70 -20.10
CA GLU A 118 8.20 -9.74 -19.15
C GLU A 118 7.12 -9.90 -18.05
N SER A 119 7.00 -11.11 -17.50
CA SER A 119 5.96 -11.43 -16.52
C SER A 119 6.41 -11.10 -15.09
N VAL A 120 5.51 -10.46 -14.34
CA VAL A 120 5.64 -10.19 -12.90
C VAL A 120 4.37 -10.67 -12.19
N SER A 121 4.46 -10.97 -10.90
CA SER A 121 3.28 -11.36 -10.11
C SER A 121 2.61 -10.11 -9.54
N VAL A 122 1.31 -9.94 -9.81
CA VAL A 122 0.56 -8.73 -9.47
C VAL A 122 -0.69 -9.05 -8.67
N ILE A 123 -0.81 -8.44 -7.48
CA ILE A 123 -2.12 -8.24 -6.84
C ILE A 123 -2.69 -6.93 -7.39
N PRO A 124 -3.79 -6.96 -8.15
CA PRO A 124 -4.32 -5.78 -8.81
C PRO A 124 -5.11 -4.88 -7.87
N GLN A 125 -5.06 -3.56 -8.10
CA GLN A 125 -5.89 -2.57 -7.40
C GLN A 125 -7.38 -2.83 -7.59
N THR A 126 -7.77 -3.28 -8.79
CA THR A 126 -9.14 -3.72 -9.07
C THR A 126 -9.25 -5.22 -8.83
N GLN A 127 -10.29 -5.65 -8.12
CA GLN A 127 -10.46 -7.05 -7.74
C GLN A 127 -10.39 -8.00 -8.94
N ASN A 128 -9.51 -9.00 -8.82
CA ASN A 128 -9.51 -10.21 -9.63
C ASN A 128 -9.92 -11.39 -8.72
N PRO A 129 -11.02 -12.11 -9.00
CA PRO A 129 -11.50 -13.18 -8.11
C PRO A 129 -10.55 -14.37 -7.97
N ASP A 130 -9.59 -14.53 -8.89
CA ASP A 130 -8.61 -15.61 -8.87
C ASP A 130 -7.32 -15.26 -8.09
N VAL A 131 -7.22 -14.03 -7.58
CA VAL A 131 -6.03 -13.52 -6.86
C VAL A 131 -6.46 -12.92 -5.52
N ALA A 132 -5.59 -12.97 -4.52
CA ALA A 132 -5.75 -12.20 -3.29
C ALA A 132 -5.92 -10.71 -3.63
N TRP A 133 -6.89 -10.03 -3.02
CA TRP A 133 -7.12 -8.61 -3.22
C TRP A 133 -6.73 -7.84 -1.98
N VAL A 134 -5.50 -7.32 -1.98
CA VAL A 134 -4.81 -6.80 -0.80
C VAL A 134 -4.90 -5.28 -0.75
N GLY A 135 -5.38 -4.78 0.38
CA GLY A 135 -5.56 -3.36 0.66
C GLY A 135 -5.20 -3.00 2.09
N TRP A 136 -5.71 -1.86 2.54
CA TRP A 136 -5.69 -1.45 3.94
C TRP A 136 -6.98 -0.74 4.32
N ASN A 137 -7.35 -0.86 5.60
CA ASN A 137 -8.54 -0.21 6.15
C ASN A 137 -8.26 0.40 7.54
N THR A 138 -9.06 1.40 7.89
CA THR A 138 -9.12 2.04 9.22
C THR A 138 -10.55 2.08 9.74
N GLN A 139 -11.36 1.07 9.39
CA GLN A 139 -12.81 1.05 9.58
C GLN A 139 -13.27 0.19 10.77
N ASP A 140 -12.34 -0.38 11.55
CA ASP A 140 -12.70 -1.04 12.81
C ASP A 140 -13.38 -0.02 13.75
N PRO A 141 -14.56 -0.34 14.35
CA PRO A 141 -15.31 0.61 15.16
C PRO A 141 -14.53 1.17 16.36
N GLU A 142 -13.74 0.35 17.05
CA GLU A 142 -12.98 0.80 18.22
C GLU A 142 -11.79 1.68 17.79
N VAL A 143 -11.15 1.36 16.67
CA VAL A 143 -10.14 2.23 16.05
C VAL A 143 -10.73 3.59 15.71
N MET A 144 -11.89 3.63 15.04
CA MET A 144 -12.53 4.90 14.66
C MET A 144 -12.90 5.79 15.84
N ASP A 145 -13.22 5.20 16.99
CA ASP A 145 -13.52 5.92 18.23
C ASP A 145 -12.25 6.37 18.99
N THR A 146 -11.09 5.76 18.71
CA THR A 146 -9.86 5.94 19.50
C THR A 146 -8.78 6.78 18.81
N ILE A 147 -8.63 6.69 17.49
CA ILE A 147 -7.64 7.47 16.75
C ILE A 147 -8.20 8.86 16.40
N ASP A 148 -7.35 9.89 16.36
CA ASP A 148 -7.80 11.26 16.09
C ASP A 148 -8.21 11.47 14.62
N ARG A 149 -7.25 11.37 13.69
CA ARG A 149 -7.47 11.72 12.27
C ARG A 149 -7.22 10.57 11.30
N GLY A 150 -6.41 9.60 11.68
CA GLY A 150 -5.92 8.59 10.76
C GLY A 150 -4.63 7.96 11.26
N VAL A 151 -3.99 7.22 10.37
CA VAL A 151 -2.76 6.49 10.63
C VAL A 151 -1.73 6.81 9.56
N THR A 152 -0.46 6.65 9.92
CA THR A 152 0.64 6.58 8.95
C THR A 152 1.04 5.12 8.79
N LEU A 153 0.91 4.59 7.57
CA LEU A 153 1.35 3.25 7.20
C LEU A 153 2.69 3.35 6.47
N SER A 154 3.72 2.64 6.94
CA SER A 154 5.07 2.71 6.41
C SER A 154 5.59 1.32 6.07
N LEU A 155 6.27 1.18 4.94
CA LEU A 155 7.06 -0.02 4.63
C LEU A 155 8.47 0.16 5.21
N ALA A 156 8.77 -0.58 6.28
CA ALA A 156 10.04 -0.48 7.00
C ALA A 156 11.16 -1.30 6.35
N GLY A 157 10.82 -2.41 5.70
CA GLY A 157 11.78 -3.27 5.01
C GLY A 157 11.12 -4.42 4.28
N VAL A 158 11.82 -5.01 3.31
CA VAL A 158 11.38 -6.21 2.61
C VAL A 158 12.56 -7.15 2.41
N ASP A 159 12.38 -8.41 2.82
CA ASP A 159 13.25 -9.52 2.43
C ASP A 159 12.54 -10.34 1.36
N GLY A 160 13.23 -10.66 0.27
CA GLY A 160 12.70 -11.48 -0.81
C GLY A 160 13.66 -11.60 -2.00
N PRO A 161 13.36 -12.47 -2.97
CA PRO A 161 14.23 -12.72 -4.14
C PRO A 161 14.27 -11.54 -5.12
N GLY A 162 13.17 -10.82 -5.27
CA GLY A 162 13.05 -9.65 -6.15
C GLY A 162 12.59 -8.40 -5.42
N ALA A 163 12.17 -7.39 -6.18
CA ALA A 163 11.57 -6.18 -5.63
C ALA A 163 10.08 -6.39 -5.30
N LEU A 164 9.62 -5.71 -4.24
CA LEU A 164 8.22 -5.43 -3.97
C LEU A 164 7.95 -3.96 -4.29
N VAL A 165 7.03 -3.70 -5.21
CA VAL A 165 6.59 -2.35 -5.56
C VAL A 165 5.08 -2.24 -5.39
N VAL A 166 4.62 -1.22 -4.68
CA VAL A 166 3.20 -0.93 -4.48
C VAL A 166 2.89 0.44 -5.08
N TYR A 167 1.86 0.52 -5.91
CA TYR A 167 1.47 1.78 -6.55
C TYR A 167 -0.04 1.92 -6.72
N LEU A 168 -0.51 3.17 -6.71
CA LEU A 168 -1.88 3.52 -7.07
C LEU A 168 -1.97 3.93 -8.53
N GLN A 169 -3.11 3.66 -9.13
CA GLN A 169 -3.45 4.19 -10.44
C GLN A 169 -4.80 4.88 -10.38
N SER A 170 -4.77 6.20 -10.61
CA SER A 170 -5.98 7.02 -10.65
C SER A 170 -6.71 6.84 -11.99
N GLY A 171 -7.77 6.04 -11.98
CA GLY A 171 -8.55 5.73 -13.18
C GLY A 171 -7.73 4.96 -14.24
N THR A 172 -8.27 4.85 -15.45
CA THR A 172 -7.65 4.01 -16.50
C THR A 172 -6.41 4.63 -17.14
N PHE A 173 -6.24 5.95 -17.07
CA PHE A 173 -5.20 6.68 -17.79
C PHE A 173 -4.33 7.59 -16.90
N GLY A 174 -4.50 7.54 -15.57
CA GLY A 174 -3.61 8.24 -14.66
C GLY A 174 -2.23 7.61 -14.67
N GLU A 175 -1.19 8.44 -14.50
CA GLU A 175 0.16 7.93 -14.27
C GLU A 175 0.20 7.14 -12.97
N PRO A 176 0.97 6.03 -12.91
CA PRO A 176 1.19 5.30 -11.67
C PRO A 176 1.84 6.17 -10.59
N GLU A 177 1.26 6.17 -9.41
CA GLU A 177 1.82 6.79 -8.21
C GLU A 177 2.45 5.70 -7.35
N VAL A 178 3.78 5.62 -7.35
CA VAL A 178 4.51 4.66 -6.52
C VAL A 178 4.41 5.07 -5.05
N LEU A 179 3.84 4.18 -4.24
CA LEU A 179 3.72 4.36 -2.79
C LEU A 179 4.93 3.80 -2.06
N TRP A 180 5.31 2.57 -2.42
CA TRP A 180 6.44 1.87 -1.82
C TRP A 180 7.23 1.13 -2.90
N ASP A 181 8.56 1.19 -2.82
CA ASP A 181 9.48 0.42 -3.64
C ASP A 181 10.58 -0.11 -2.72
N SER A 182 10.67 -1.43 -2.57
CA SER A 182 11.61 -2.07 -1.65
C SER A 182 13.08 -1.84 -2.01
N ARG A 183 13.37 -1.32 -3.21
CA ARG A 183 14.74 -0.96 -3.63
C ARG A 183 15.10 0.47 -3.22
N SER A 184 14.11 1.29 -2.86
CA SER A 184 14.34 2.66 -2.43
C SER A 184 15.02 2.67 -1.07
N THR A 185 16.05 3.51 -0.93
CA THR A 185 16.67 3.80 0.37
C THR A 185 15.96 4.93 1.12
N GLU A 186 14.98 5.57 0.49
CA GLU A 186 14.20 6.64 1.11
C GLU A 186 13.01 6.03 1.88
N PRO A 187 12.82 6.40 3.16
CA PRO A 187 11.63 6.00 3.90
C PRO A 187 10.37 6.46 3.18
N ALA A 188 9.45 5.54 2.92
CA ALA A 188 8.19 5.83 2.26
C ALA A 188 7.01 5.44 3.16
N SER A 189 6.09 6.38 3.35
CA SER A 189 4.90 6.21 4.15
C SER A 189 3.69 6.85 3.48
N VAL A 190 2.52 6.32 3.80
CA VAL A 190 1.23 6.79 3.29
C VAL A 190 0.36 7.18 4.48
N TRP A 191 -0.20 8.39 4.40
CA TRP A 191 -1.24 8.82 5.34
C TRP A 191 -2.58 8.21 4.93
N VAL A 192 -3.27 7.61 5.89
CA VAL A 192 -4.59 7.00 5.70
C VAL A 192 -5.54 7.64 6.70
N ASP A 193 -6.53 8.38 6.21
CA ASP A 193 -7.55 8.99 7.07
C ASP A 193 -8.34 7.91 7.82
N VAL A 194 -8.86 8.24 9.01
CA VAL A 194 -9.80 7.39 9.75
C VAL A 194 -11.03 7.08 8.88
N ASN A 195 -11.60 5.88 9.02
CA ASN A 195 -12.72 5.41 8.21
C ASN A 195 -12.43 5.39 6.69
N THR A 196 -11.23 4.95 6.32
CA THR A 196 -10.79 4.77 4.93
C THR A 196 -10.58 3.30 4.63
N HIS A 197 -10.85 2.91 3.39
CA HIS A 197 -10.57 1.58 2.84
C HIS A 197 -10.06 1.74 1.40
N THR A 198 -8.89 1.19 1.12
CA THR A 198 -8.17 1.39 -0.14
C THR A 198 -7.44 0.13 -0.58
N HIS A 199 -7.49 -0.17 -1.88
CA HIS A 199 -6.64 -1.15 -2.54
C HIS A 199 -5.62 -0.49 -3.45
N ALA A 200 -4.52 -1.20 -3.70
CA ALA A 200 -3.43 -0.76 -4.58
C ALA A 200 -2.93 -1.92 -5.44
N ASN A 201 -2.09 -1.62 -6.43
CA ASN A 201 -1.37 -2.66 -7.16
C ASN A 201 -0.12 -3.04 -6.38
N TRP A 202 0.06 -4.32 -6.08
CA TRP A 202 1.29 -4.87 -5.50
C TRP A 202 1.99 -5.72 -6.55
N VAL A 203 3.26 -5.46 -6.80
CA VAL A 203 4.07 -6.14 -7.82
C VAL A 203 5.27 -6.79 -7.17
N PHE A 204 5.43 -8.08 -7.43
CA PHE A 204 6.60 -8.87 -7.06
C PHE A 204 7.35 -9.24 -8.34
N THR A 205 8.62 -8.85 -8.44
CA THR A 205 9.39 -9.03 -9.68
C THR A 205 9.96 -10.44 -9.85
N GLU A 206 10.02 -11.24 -8.79
CA GLU A 206 10.50 -12.63 -8.84
C GLU A 206 9.59 -13.55 -7.99
N PRO A 207 9.45 -14.84 -8.34
CA PRO A 207 8.77 -15.81 -7.50
C PRO A 207 9.62 -16.18 -6.27
N GLY A 208 8.96 -16.43 -5.15
CA GLY A 208 9.58 -16.90 -3.91
C GLY A 208 8.90 -16.36 -2.66
N VAL A 209 9.56 -16.52 -1.51
CA VAL A 209 9.07 -16.04 -0.22
C VAL A 209 9.44 -14.58 -0.04
N TYR A 210 8.47 -13.75 0.35
CA TYR A 210 8.70 -12.37 0.76
C TYR A 210 8.22 -12.13 2.19
N LEU A 211 9.00 -11.36 2.94
CA LEU A 211 8.61 -10.78 4.22
C LEU A 211 8.63 -9.25 4.09
N ALA A 212 7.47 -8.60 4.20
CA ALA A 212 7.35 -7.15 4.14
C ALA A 212 7.00 -6.61 5.54
N GLU A 213 7.90 -5.85 6.15
CA GLU A 213 7.67 -5.24 7.45
C GLU A 213 6.90 -3.93 7.30
N PHE A 214 5.68 -3.90 7.84
CA PHE A 214 4.84 -2.72 7.89
C PHE A 214 4.75 -2.18 9.31
N ARG A 215 4.92 -0.87 9.44
CA ARG A 215 4.68 -0.12 10.67
C ARG A 215 3.45 0.75 10.49
N ILE A 216 2.58 0.74 11.50
CA ILE A 216 1.43 1.63 11.59
C ILE A 216 1.58 2.53 12.82
N ASP A 217 1.35 3.83 12.65
CA ASP A 217 1.43 4.85 13.70
C ASP A 217 0.14 5.66 13.74
N ALA A 218 -0.34 6.00 14.95
CA ALA A 218 -1.52 6.83 15.14
C ALA A 218 -1.37 7.79 16.32
N ASP A 219 -1.89 9.01 16.16
CA ASP A 219 -2.19 9.91 17.28
C ASP A 219 -3.59 9.56 17.81
N LEU A 220 -3.71 9.41 19.13
CA LEU A 220 -4.97 9.06 19.79
C LEU A 220 -5.73 10.31 20.26
N VAL A 221 -7.05 10.18 20.38
CA VAL A 221 -7.93 11.29 20.82
C VAL A 221 -7.61 11.82 22.23
N ASP A 222 -6.94 11.02 23.06
CA ASP A 222 -6.50 11.42 24.41
C ASP A 222 -5.15 12.18 24.41
N GLY A 223 -4.52 12.34 23.25
CA GLY A 223 -3.25 13.02 23.05
C GLY A 223 -2.01 12.12 23.18
N SER A 224 -2.18 10.81 23.42
CA SER A 224 -1.09 9.84 23.35
C SER A 224 -0.85 9.35 21.92
N THR A 225 0.18 8.51 21.72
CA THR A 225 0.50 7.89 20.43
C THR A 225 0.48 6.37 20.56
N ALA A 226 0.09 5.69 19.48
CA ALA A 226 0.12 4.24 19.38
C ALA A 226 0.88 3.83 18.13
N SER A 227 1.56 2.69 18.21
CA SER A 227 2.28 2.12 17.09
C SER A 227 2.38 0.61 17.20
N ASP A 228 2.35 -0.07 16.07
CA ASP A 228 2.68 -1.48 15.95
C ASP A 228 3.45 -1.74 14.66
N THR A 229 4.29 -2.78 14.68
CA THR A 229 5.06 -3.24 13.52
C THR A 229 4.86 -4.72 13.33
N GLN A 230 4.49 -5.14 12.12
CA GLN A 230 4.25 -6.54 11.77
C GLN A 230 4.87 -6.89 10.43
N SER A 231 5.33 -8.13 10.31
CA SER A 231 5.81 -8.67 9.03
C SER A 231 4.69 -9.42 8.32
N LEU A 232 4.32 -8.92 7.15
CA LEU A 232 3.46 -9.61 6.20
C LEU A 232 4.25 -10.67 5.44
N ARG A 233 3.64 -11.82 5.21
CA ARG A 233 4.26 -12.97 4.55
C ARG A 233 3.59 -13.23 3.22
N PHE A 234 4.40 -13.36 2.18
CA PHE A 234 3.93 -13.76 0.85
C PHE A 234 4.64 -15.01 0.37
N ALA A 235 3.88 -15.88 -0.29
CA ALA A 235 4.39 -16.98 -1.10
C ALA A 235 4.02 -16.71 -2.56
N VAL A 236 5.00 -16.32 -3.37
CA VAL A 236 4.78 -15.83 -4.74
C VAL A 236 5.14 -16.90 -5.76
N GLY A 237 4.18 -17.28 -6.61
CA GLY A 237 4.29 -18.31 -7.64
C GLY A 237 3.87 -19.71 -7.14
N ASP A 238 3.34 -20.54 -8.04
CA ASP A 238 2.81 -21.88 -7.71
C ASP A 238 3.88 -22.84 -7.14
N ALA A 239 5.15 -22.61 -7.49
CA ALA A 239 6.26 -23.40 -7.00
C ALA A 239 6.73 -23.02 -5.58
N THR A 240 6.24 -21.91 -5.03
CA THR A 240 6.64 -21.44 -3.69
C THR A 240 5.76 -22.07 -2.62
N ASP A 241 6.39 -22.79 -1.69
CA ASP A 241 5.71 -23.41 -0.55
C ASP A 241 5.26 -22.35 0.48
N PRO A 242 3.96 -22.21 0.77
CA PRO A 242 3.47 -21.31 1.82
C PRO A 242 3.99 -21.64 3.22
N GLN A 243 4.34 -22.91 3.51
CA GLN A 243 4.95 -23.25 4.81
C GLN A 243 6.34 -22.63 4.96
N ALA A 244 7.12 -22.56 3.88
CA ALA A 244 8.40 -21.86 3.91
C ALA A 244 8.24 -20.36 4.23
N ALA A 245 7.14 -19.74 3.79
CA ALA A 245 6.83 -18.35 4.15
C ALA A 245 6.42 -18.19 5.63
N LEU A 246 5.73 -19.17 6.21
CA LEU A 246 5.40 -19.18 7.65
C LEU A 246 6.65 -19.32 8.52
N ASP A 247 7.56 -20.20 8.12
CA ASP A 247 8.81 -20.47 8.84
C ASP A 247 9.86 -19.37 8.66
N ALA A 248 9.68 -18.48 7.68
CA ALA A 248 10.61 -17.40 7.40
C ALA A 248 10.65 -16.35 8.52
N SER A 249 11.84 -15.83 8.76
CA SER A 249 12.12 -14.72 9.67
C SER A 249 12.92 -13.65 8.93
N LEU A 250 12.70 -12.38 9.28
CA LEU A 250 13.47 -11.28 8.68
C LEU A 250 14.96 -11.49 8.95
N VAL A 251 15.78 -11.32 7.93
CA VAL A 251 17.23 -11.36 8.09
C VAL A 251 17.64 -10.00 8.66
N SER A 252 17.80 -9.93 9.97
CA SER A 252 18.42 -8.77 10.60
C SER A 252 19.86 -8.67 10.10
N THR A 253 20.14 -7.72 9.21
CA THR A 253 21.53 -7.30 8.95
C THR A 253 22.01 -6.48 10.15
N GLU A 254 22.21 -7.13 11.28
CA GLU A 254 23.12 -6.60 12.28
C GLU A 254 24.51 -6.59 11.65
N SER A 255 25.06 -5.39 11.50
CA SER A 255 26.43 -5.18 11.03
C SER A 255 27.39 -5.93 11.95
N ASP A 256 27.78 -7.14 11.54
CA ASP A 256 28.80 -7.95 12.19
C ASP A 256 30.18 -7.31 11.94
N ALA A 257 30.44 -6.25 12.71
CA ALA A 257 31.70 -5.52 12.74
C ALA A 257 32.29 -5.58 14.15
N ALA A 258 32.49 -6.79 14.68
CA ALA A 258 33.29 -7.00 15.87
C ALA A 258 33.80 -8.45 15.98
N ALA A 259 34.85 -8.83 15.23
CA ALA A 259 35.92 -9.71 15.72
C ALA A 259 36.95 -10.08 14.61
N ASP A 260 37.97 -9.25 14.42
CA ASP A 260 39.36 -9.64 14.04
C ASP A 260 40.16 -8.32 13.97
N THR A 261 41.30 -8.06 14.59
CA THR A 261 42.32 -8.83 15.31
C THR A 261 43.02 -7.87 16.26
N ALA A 262 43.30 -8.30 17.48
CA ALA A 262 44.36 -7.71 18.30
C ALA A 262 45.73 -8.17 17.78
N ASP A 263 46.67 -7.23 17.62
CA ASP A 263 48.04 -7.26 18.16
C ASP A 263 49.05 -6.55 17.24
N ALA A 264 49.62 -5.45 17.75
CA ALA A 264 51.06 -5.18 17.74
C ALA A 264 51.31 -3.76 18.29
N ALA A 265 51.99 -3.71 19.43
CA ALA A 265 52.43 -2.50 20.09
C ALA A 265 53.69 -1.88 19.43
N ASP A 266 53.80 -0.56 19.60
CA ASP A 266 54.96 0.17 20.15
C ASP A 266 55.59 1.30 19.31
N SER A 267 56.00 2.31 20.08
CA SER A 267 57.00 3.36 19.85
C SER A 267 56.58 4.78 19.36
N THR A 268 56.32 5.60 20.38
CA THR A 268 56.96 6.91 20.71
C THR A 268 56.80 8.19 19.85
N ALA A 269 56.41 9.24 20.61
CA ALA A 269 56.95 10.61 20.69
C ALA A 269 56.25 11.77 19.93
N ASP A 270 55.56 12.59 20.74
CA ASP A 270 55.75 14.03 20.97
C ASP A 270 55.64 15.04 19.80
N THR A 271 54.62 15.91 19.82
CA THR A 271 54.76 17.38 20.04
C THR A 271 53.44 18.11 19.73
N ALA A 272 53.13 19.08 20.59
CA ALA A 272 52.06 20.07 20.60
C ALA A 272 51.65 20.74 19.26
N ALA A 273 50.35 21.08 19.15
CA ALA A 273 49.84 22.46 19.12
C ALA A 273 48.36 22.50 18.69
N GLU A 274 47.48 23.07 19.53
CA GLU A 274 46.26 23.74 19.05
C GLU A 274 46.65 25.02 18.28
N PRO A 275 45.88 25.41 17.26
CA PRO A 275 44.96 26.52 17.51
C PRO A 275 43.61 26.46 16.78
N ALA A 276 42.62 27.07 17.46
CA ALA A 276 41.57 27.97 16.97
C ALA A 276 40.61 27.49 15.86
N ASP A 277 39.37 27.24 16.30
CA ASP A 277 38.14 27.19 15.51
C ASP A 277 37.91 28.50 14.72
N GLU A 278 38.07 28.43 13.40
CA GLU A 278 37.49 29.40 12.46
C GLU A 278 36.15 28.83 11.97
N ALA A 279 35.06 29.36 12.52
CA ALA A 279 33.70 29.02 12.10
C ALA A 279 33.49 29.39 10.63
N SER A 280 33.43 28.38 9.77
CA SER A 280 33.24 28.54 8.34
C SER A 280 31.90 29.22 8.03
N SER A 281 31.99 30.27 7.21
CA SER A 281 30.94 31.19 6.73
C SER A 281 29.69 30.53 6.12
N THR A 282 29.69 29.22 5.90
CA THR A 282 28.57 28.43 5.36
C THR A 282 27.46 28.19 6.39
N THR A 283 27.80 28.03 7.68
CA THR A 283 26.81 27.71 8.74
C THR A 283 25.96 28.92 9.13
N VAL A 284 26.53 30.13 9.12
CA VAL A 284 25.78 31.37 9.40
C VAL A 284 24.80 31.70 8.26
N ILE A 285 25.20 31.45 7.00
CA ILE A 285 24.33 31.66 5.83
C ILE A 285 23.16 30.67 5.86
N LEU A 286 23.39 29.40 6.21
CA LEU A 286 22.33 28.40 6.28
C LEU A 286 21.29 28.72 7.37
N ILE A 287 21.73 29.16 8.56
CA ILE A 287 20.83 29.58 9.64
C ILE A 287 20.01 30.81 9.24
N ALA A 288 20.62 31.78 8.55
CA ALA A 288 19.92 32.97 8.07
C ALA A 288 18.84 32.65 7.00
N VAL A 289 19.12 31.69 6.10
CA VAL A 289 18.15 31.23 5.09
C VAL A 289 16.99 30.49 5.74
N ILE A 290 17.26 29.59 6.70
CA ILE A 290 16.21 28.87 7.44
C ILE A 290 15.31 29.84 8.21
N ALA A 291 15.89 30.84 8.89
CA ALA A 291 15.13 31.86 9.60
C ALA A 291 14.25 32.71 8.67
N LEU A 292 14.72 33.03 7.47
CA LEU A 292 13.95 33.78 6.47
C LEU A 292 12.78 32.95 5.92
N VAL A 293 12.99 31.67 5.62
CA VAL A 293 11.93 30.77 5.14
C VAL A 293 10.86 30.57 6.22
N ALA A 294 11.25 30.37 7.48
CA ALA A 294 10.32 30.27 8.60
C ALA A 294 9.47 31.55 8.76
N LEU A 295 10.08 32.73 8.61
CA LEU A 295 9.35 34.00 8.69
C LEU A 295 8.34 34.16 7.54
N LEU A 296 8.71 33.76 6.32
CA LEU A 296 7.81 33.81 5.16
C LEU A 296 6.62 32.85 5.31
N LEU A 297 6.83 31.65 5.88
CA LEU A 297 5.76 30.70 6.16
C LEU A 297 4.79 31.22 7.24
N ILE A 298 5.31 31.86 8.30
CA ILE A 298 4.48 32.46 9.35
C ILE A 298 3.63 33.61 8.79
N VAL A 299 4.19 34.47 7.94
CA VAL A 299 3.46 35.58 7.30
C VAL A 299 2.40 35.03 6.35
N GLY A 300 2.71 34.00 5.56
CA GLY A 300 1.77 33.33 4.67
C GLY A 300 0.58 32.72 5.42
N LEU A 301 0.86 31.97 6.49
CA LEU A 301 -0.16 31.33 7.33
C LEU A 301 -1.08 32.39 7.99
N THR A 302 -0.49 33.47 8.48
CA THR A 302 -1.24 34.60 9.07
C THR A 302 -2.17 35.25 8.05
N PHE A 303 -1.71 35.44 6.81
CA PHE A 303 -2.53 36.03 5.75
C PHE A 303 -3.70 35.12 5.34
N VAL A 304 -3.50 33.80 5.29
CA VAL A 304 -4.54 32.80 4.99
C VAL A 304 -5.62 32.79 6.09
N VAL A 305 -5.21 32.76 7.36
CA VAL A 305 -6.13 32.77 8.51
C VAL A 305 -6.96 34.07 8.54
N LEU A 306 -6.34 35.21 8.29
CA LEU A 306 -7.04 36.51 8.22
C LEU A 306 -8.04 36.56 7.06
N ARG A 307 -7.70 36.01 5.89
CA ARG A 307 -8.62 35.92 4.74
C ARG A 307 -9.80 34.98 5.02
N GLY A 308 -9.54 33.81 5.61
CA GLY A 308 -10.57 32.85 5.99
C GLY A 308 -11.55 33.40 7.01
N ASN A 309 -11.05 34.13 8.02
CA ASN A 309 -11.90 34.76 9.03
C ASN A 309 -12.76 35.90 8.46
N ARG A 310 -12.26 36.64 7.45
CA ARG A 310 -13.04 37.67 6.76
C ARG A 310 -14.15 37.05 5.90
N ALA A 311 -13.86 35.95 5.19
CA ALA A 311 -14.85 35.21 4.41
C ALA A 311 -15.96 34.62 5.31
N LYS A 312 -15.59 34.03 6.45
CA LYS A 312 -16.54 33.52 7.45
C LYS A 312 -17.44 34.63 8.01
N ARG A 313 -16.89 35.81 8.32
CA ARG A 313 -17.68 36.96 8.81
C ARG A 313 -18.67 37.49 7.77
N LEU A 314 -18.30 37.51 6.48
CA LEU A 314 -19.20 37.91 5.39
C LEU A 314 -20.32 36.89 5.18
N ALA A 315 -20.01 35.59 5.25
CA ALA A 315 -21.00 34.52 5.13
C ALA A 315 -22.00 34.51 6.30
N LEU A 316 -21.54 34.81 7.52
CA LEU A 316 -22.40 34.92 8.70
C LEU A 316 -23.29 36.17 8.65
N ALA A 317 -22.79 37.30 8.15
CA ALA A 317 -23.58 38.52 7.97
C ALA A 317 -24.70 38.36 6.91
N ALA A 318 -24.44 37.58 5.84
CA ALA A 318 -25.43 37.27 4.81
C ALA A 318 -26.53 36.30 5.28
N ARG A 319 -26.27 35.48 6.31
CA ARG A 319 -27.28 34.58 6.92
C ARG A 319 -28.16 35.28 7.95
N ALA A 320 -27.70 36.38 8.56
CA ALA A 320 -28.47 37.13 9.56
C ALA A 320 -29.49 38.12 8.96
N THR A 321 -29.53 38.25 7.62
CA THR A 321 -30.42 39.17 6.88
C THR A 321 -31.49 38.44 6.05
N ARG A 322 -31.71 37.14 6.29
CA ARG A 322 -32.84 36.36 5.75
C ARG A 322 -33.83 36.00 6.85
#